data_AF-A0A8X6JR66-F1
#
_entry.id   AF-A0A8X6JR66-F1
#
_cell.length_a   1.000
_cell.length_b   1.000
_cell.length_c   1.000
_cell.angle_alpha   90.00
_cell.angle_beta   90.00
_cell.angle_gamma   90.00
#
_symmetry.space_group_name_H-M   'P 1'
#
loop_
_entity.id
_entity.type
_entity.pdbx_description
1 polymer ?
#
loop_
_entity_poly.entity_id
_entity_poly.type
_entity_poly.pdbx_seq_one_letter_code
_entity_poly.pdbx_strand_id
1 'polypeptide(L)' 'KTIIVNAFETGSNLDPEYRLAFFREDIGINVHHYHWHVVYPITWRPDVMGKIKDRKGELFYYMHQQMMAR' A
#
# COMPACT_ATOMS: atom_id res chain seq x y z
N LYS A 1 -20.00 -18.57 -17.58
CA LYS A 1 -19.05 -19.64 -17.17
C LYS A 1 -18.13 -19.04 -16.12
N THR A 2 -18.15 -19.54 -14.89
CA THR A 2 -17.30 -19.01 -13.80
C THR A 2 -15.90 -19.62 -13.90
N ILE A 3 -14.86 -18.80 -13.84
CA ILE A 3 -13.47 -19.25 -13.78
C ILE A 3 -13.01 -19.07 -12.34
N ILE A 4 -12.54 -20.16 -11.72
CA ILE A 4 -11.95 -20.14 -10.38
C ILE A 4 -10.44 -20.21 -10.57
N VAL A 5 -9.73 -19.26 -9.98
CA VAL A 5 -8.26 -19.23 -9.93
C VAL A 5 -7.86 -19.38 -8.48
N ASN A 6 -7.06 -20.42 -8.19
CA ASN A 6 -6.52 -20.62 -6.85
C ASN A 6 -5.41 -19.59 -6.61
N ALA A 7 -5.43 -18.97 -5.43
CA ALA A 7 -4.36 -18.08 -4.98
C ALA A 7 -3.31 -18.89 -4.20
N PHE A 8 -2.05 -18.57 -4.43
CA PHE A 8 -0.90 -19.12 -3.71
C PHE A 8 0.00 -17.96 -3.31
N GLU A 9 0.52 -17.99 -2.09
CA GLU A 9 1.49 -17.03 -1.60
C GLU A 9 2.89 -17.38 -2.12
N THR A 10 3.76 -16.38 -2.26
CA THR A 10 5.14 -16.61 -2.71
C THR A 10 6.07 -16.98 -1.56
N GLY A 11 7.13 -17.75 -1.84
CA GLY A 11 8.18 -18.07 -0.86
C GLY A 11 8.16 -19.51 -0.35
N SER A 12 8.83 -19.75 0.77
CA SER A 12 8.92 -21.08 1.40
C SER A 12 9.10 -20.98 2.91
N ASN A 13 8.76 -22.05 3.63
CA ASN A 13 8.93 -22.16 5.09
C ASN A 13 10.40 -22.12 5.56
N LEU A 14 11.38 -22.12 4.64
CA LEU A 14 12.79 -21.92 4.97
C LEU A 14 13.15 -20.44 5.17
N ASP A 15 12.36 -19.53 4.60
CA ASP A 15 12.51 -18.09 4.79
C ASP A 15 11.63 -17.64 5.98
N PRO A 16 12.20 -17.11 7.07
CA PRO A 16 11.40 -16.62 8.20
C PRO A 16 10.40 -15.53 7.80
N GLU A 17 10.68 -14.75 6.74
CA GLU A 17 9.78 -13.70 6.23
C GLU A 17 8.51 -14.26 5.60
N TYR A 18 8.52 -15.53 5.17
CA TYR A 18 7.34 -16.19 4.59
C TYR A 18 6.17 -16.24 5.57
N ARG A 19 6.45 -16.21 6.89
CA ARG A 19 5.41 -16.14 7.94
C ARG A 19 4.53 -14.89 7.84
N LEU A 20 4.98 -13.86 7.12
CA LEU A 20 4.25 -12.61 6.90
C LEU A 20 3.68 -12.51 5.47
N ALA A 21 3.80 -13.55 4.62
CA ALA A 21 3.33 -13.51 3.24
C ALA A 21 1.84 -13.22 3.15
N PHE A 22 1.02 -13.86 4.01
CA PHE A 22 -0.43 -13.62 4.08
C PHE A 22 -0.81 -12.14 4.26
N PHE A 23 0.05 -11.34 4.91
CA PHE A 23 -0.18 -9.92 5.15
C PHE A 23 0.46 -9.05 4.06
N ARG A 24 1.72 -9.34 3.69
CA ARG A 24 2.47 -8.55 2.71
C ARG A 24 1.96 -8.73 1.28
N GLU A 25 1.31 -9.85 0.98
CA GLU A 25 0.73 -10.15 -0.33
C GLU A 25 -0.79 -9.97 -0.36
N ASP A 26 -1.41 -9.54 0.75
CA ASP A 26 -2.85 -9.26 0.78
C ASP A 26 -3.20 -8.17 -0.25
N ILE A 27 -4.21 -8.46 -1.06
CA ILE A 27 -4.67 -7.57 -2.13
C ILE A 27 -5.22 -6.27 -1.54
N GLY A 28 -5.94 -6.34 -0.42
CA GLY A 28 -6.55 -5.17 0.21
C GLY A 28 -5.50 -4.18 0.72
N ILE A 29 -4.48 -4.66 1.43
CA ILE A 29 -3.39 -3.85 1.97
C ILE A 29 -2.58 -3.23 0.83
N ASN A 30 -2.22 -4.01 -0.19
CA ASN A 30 -1.47 -3.50 -1.33
C ASN A 30 -2.28 -2.46 -2.13
N VAL A 31 -3.57 -2.69 -2.36
CA VAL A 31 -4.46 -1.72 -3.01
C VAL A 31 -4.60 -0.46 -2.18
N HIS A 32 -4.69 -0.56 -0.85
CA HIS A 32 -4.73 0.60 0.04
C HIS A 32 -3.47 1.46 -0.09
N HIS A 33 -2.29 0.86 -0.02
CA HIS A 33 -1.01 1.55 -0.17
C HIS A 33 -0.88 2.21 -1.56
N TYR A 34 -1.24 1.47 -2.62
CA TYR A 34 -1.28 2.02 -3.98
C TYR A 34 -2.22 3.22 -4.08
N HIS A 35 -3.46 3.08 -3.60
CA HIS A 35 -4.46 4.13 -3.67
C HIS A 35 -4.05 5.37 -2.87
N TRP A 36 -3.38 5.19 -1.72
CA TRP A 36 -2.82 6.31 -0.97
C TRP A 36 -1.84 7.14 -1.82
N HIS A 37 -0.96 6.48 -2.58
CA HIS A 37 -0.04 7.18 -3.49
C HIS A 37 -0.70 7.80 -4.71
N VAL A 38 -1.83 7.26 -5.18
CA VAL A 38 -2.66 7.91 -6.22
C VAL A 38 -3.27 9.21 -5.67
N VAL A 39 -3.77 9.19 -4.43
CA VAL A 39 -4.37 10.37 -3.80
C VAL A 39 -3.30 11.38 -3.36
N TYR A 40 -2.15 10.95 -2.85
CA TYR A 40 -1.05 11.79 -2.38
C TYR A 40 0.25 11.53 -3.17
N PRO A 41 0.30 11.85 -4.47
CA PRO A 41 1.47 11.56 -5.29
C PRO A 41 2.66 12.43 -4.85
N ILE A 42 3.87 11.88 -4.89
CA ILE A 42 5.09 12.61 -4.54
C ILE A 42 5.28 13.84 -5.43
N THR A 43 4.93 13.72 -6.72
CA THR A 43 5.01 14.75 -7.76
C THR A 43 3.87 15.77 -7.74
N TRP A 44 3.04 15.81 -6.69
CA TRP A 44 1.95 16.79 -6.61
C TRP A 44 2.45 18.24 -6.73
N ARG A 45 1.92 18.94 -7.73
CA ARG A 45 2.22 20.33 -8.05
C ARG A 45 0.96 21.18 -7.92
N PRO A 46 0.80 21.97 -6.84
CA PRO A 46 -0.40 22.78 -6.62
C PRO A 46 -0.71 23.75 -7.76
N ASP A 47 0.33 24.26 -8.43
CA ASP A 47 0.26 25.15 -9.60
C ASP A 47 -0.36 24.47 -10.82
N VAL A 48 -0.13 23.16 -11.01
CA VAL A 48 -0.69 22.38 -12.12
C VAL A 48 -2.06 21.80 -11.77
N MET A 49 -2.22 21.33 -10.53
CA MET A 49 -3.40 20.61 -10.07
C MET A 49 -4.51 21.53 -9.53
N GLY A 50 -4.24 22.82 -9.40
CA GLY A 50 -5.20 23.84 -8.94
C GLY A 50 -5.59 23.75 -7.46
N LYS A 51 -4.91 22.91 -6.67
CA LYS A 51 -5.22 22.71 -5.24
C LYS A 51 -3.98 22.38 -4.43
N ILE A 52 -3.87 22.99 -3.25
CA ILE A 52 -2.89 22.62 -2.23
C ILE A 52 -3.42 21.41 -1.47
N LYS A 53 -2.56 20.39 -1.28
CA LYS A 53 -2.84 19.28 -0.36
C LYS A 53 -2.38 19.68 1.03
N ASP A 54 -3.35 19.92 1.91
CA ASP A 54 -3.07 20.24 3.30
C ASP A 54 -2.33 19.09 3.99
N ARG A 55 -1.36 19.43 4.86
CA ARG A 55 -0.61 18.50 5.72
C ARG A 55 -0.02 17.26 5.02
N LYS A 56 0.32 17.36 3.73
CA LYS A 56 0.85 16.23 2.93
C LYS A 56 2.02 15.49 3.60
N GLY A 57 2.98 16.24 4.15
CA GLY A 57 4.15 15.64 4.83
C GLY A 57 3.80 14.95 6.15
N GLU A 58 2.90 15.55 6.94
CA GLU A 58 2.44 14.95 8.19
C GLU A 58 1.63 13.67 7.93
N LEU A 59 0.73 13.69 6.95
CA LEU A 59 -0.05 12.51 6.56
C LEU A 59 0.84 11.41 5.95
N PHE A 60 1.91 11.76 5.26
CA PHE A 60 2.92 10.79 4.81
C PHE A 60 3.54 10.07 6.02
N TYR A 61 4.05 10.82 7.00
CA TYR A 61 4.63 10.24 8.20
C TYR A 61 3.62 9.36 8.95
N TYR A 62 2.42 9.89 9.20
CA TYR A 62 1.39 9.21 9.98
C TYR A 62 0.95 7.89 9.32
N MET A 63 0.66 7.90 8.01
CA MET A 63 0.19 6.69 7.33
C MET A 63 1.24 5.57 7.38
N HIS A 64 2.50 5.87 7.04
CA HIS A 64 3.56 4.86 7.03
C HIS A 64 3.91 4.39 8.45
N GLN A 65 3.92 5.30 9.43
CA GLN A 65 4.12 4.92 10.82
C GLN A 65 3.03 3.97 11.30
N GLN A 66 1.76 4.23 10.95
CA GLN A 66 0.64 3.35 11.28
C GLN A 66 0.73 1.99 10.57
N MET A 67 1.18 1.94 9.31
CA MET A 67 1.41 0.66 8.61
C MET A 67 2.48 -0.19 9.30
N MET A 68 3.58 0.42 9.74
CA MET A 68 4.66 -0.30 10.45
C MET A 68 4.25 -0.77 11.85
N ALA A 69 3.22 -0.17 12.45
CA ALA A 69 2.76 -0.48 13.79
C ALA A 69 1.70 -1.60 13.84
N ARG A 70 1.19 -2.04 12.68
CA ARG A 70 0.21 -3.12 12.56
C ARG A 70 0.91 -4.45 12.29
#